data_AF-A0A951FWY8-F1
#
_entry.id   AF-A0A951FWY8-F1
#
_cell.length_a   1.000
_cell.length_b   1.000
_cell.length_c   1.000
_cell.angle_alpha   90.00
_cell.angle_beta   90.00
_cell.angle_gamma   90.00
#
_symmetry.space_group_name_H-M   'P 1'
#
loop_
_entity.id
_entity.type
_entity.pdbx_description
1 polymer ?
#
loop_
_entity_poly.entity_id
_entity_poly.type
_entity_poly.pdbx_seq_one_letter_code
_entity_poly.pdbx_strand_id
1 'polypeptide(L)' 'MRRAAVIVLDACGVGELPDAAAYGDAGSNTLAHLAAQVGGLNLPTLERLGLGSIVAMAGVAPEV' A
#
# COMPACT_ATOMS: atom_id res chain seq x y z
N MET A 1 -2.16 -3.24 -27.90
CA MET A 1 -1.24 -3.80 -26.89
C MET A 1 -1.19 -5.31 -27.09
N ARG A 2 0.00 -5.93 -27.19
CA ARG A 2 0.12 -7.40 -27.41
C ARG A 2 0.82 -8.14 -26.26
N ARG A 3 1.32 -7.40 -25.26
CA ARG A 3 2.04 -7.91 -24.09
C ARG A 3 1.63 -7.13 -22.85
N ALA A 4 1.63 -7.79 -21.71
CA ALA A 4 1.46 -7.20 -20.39
C ALA A 4 2.59 -7.71 -19.48
N ALA A 5 3.05 -6.86 -18.56
CA ALA A 5 3.92 -7.25 -17.46
C ALA A 5 3.11 -7.16 -16.17
N VAL A 6 3.09 -8.24 -15.39
CA VAL A 6 2.39 -8.30 -14.11
C VAL A 6 3.44 -8.53 -13.03
N ILE A 7 3.46 -7.66 -12.03
CA ILE A 7 4.37 -7.73 -10.89
C ILE A 7 3.51 -7.93 -9.65
N VAL A 8 3.79 -8.98 -8.88
CA VAL A 8 3.13 -9.26 -7.61
C VAL A 8 4.10 -8.92 -6.50
N LEU A 9 3.70 -7.99 -5.63
CA LEU A 9 4.40 -7.70 -4.38
C LEU A 9 3.75 -8.53 -3.28
N ASP A 10 4.35 -9.69 -2.99
CA ASP A 10 3.80 -10.62 -2.01
C ASP A 10 3.68 -10.00 -0.61
N ALA A 11 2.60 -10.29 0.10
CA ALA A 11 2.22 -9.76 1.41
C ALA A 11 2.12 -8.21 1.53
N CYS A 12 2.21 -7.46 0.43
CA CYS A 12 2.16 -6.00 0.43
C CYS A 12 0.72 -5.46 0.49
N GLY A 13 0.10 -5.55 1.67
CA GLY A 13 -1.28 -5.10 1.91
C GLY A 13 -1.43 -3.58 2.09
N VAL A 14 -2.59 -3.05 1.69
CA VAL A 14 -2.95 -1.61 1.74
C VAL A 14 -4.04 -1.27 2.76
N GLY A 15 -4.43 -2.24 3.60
CA GLY A 15 -5.51 -2.11 4.57
C GLY A 15 -6.28 -3.42 4.70
N GLU A 16 -7.07 -3.51 5.75
CA GLU A 16 -7.90 -4.69 6.05
C GLU A 16 -9.05 -4.85 5.06
N LEU A 17 -9.47 -6.10 4.82
CA LEU A 17 -10.70 -6.40 4.11
C LEU A 17 -11.91 -6.33 5.05
N PRO A 18 -13.14 -6.18 4.52
CA PRO A 18 -14.35 -6.13 5.35
C PRO A 18 -14.58 -7.34 6.26
N ASP A 19 -14.00 -8.49 5.94
CA ASP A 19 -14.09 -9.74 6.71
C ASP A 19 -12.86 -10.01 7.59
N ALA A 20 -11.90 -9.08 7.71
CA ALA A 20 -10.67 -9.28 8.48
C ALA A 20 -10.91 -9.72 9.93
N ALA A 21 -12.00 -9.25 10.56
CA ALA A 21 -12.38 -9.68 11.91
C ALA A 21 -12.65 -11.19 12.03
N ALA A 22 -13.14 -11.84 10.98
CA ALA A 22 -13.37 -13.29 10.97
C ALA A 22 -12.06 -14.10 11.01
N TYR A 23 -10.94 -13.47 10.64
CA TYR A 23 -9.60 -14.08 10.61
C TYR A 23 -8.69 -13.60 11.75
N GLY A 24 -9.17 -12.67 12.58
CA GLY A 24 -8.38 -12.08 13.67
C GLY A 24 -7.42 -10.97 13.20
N ASP A 25 -7.57 -10.46 11.98
CA ASP A 25 -6.70 -9.46 11.35
C ASP A 25 -7.30 -8.04 11.34
N ALA A 26 -8.26 -7.77 12.23
CA ALA A 26 -8.91 -6.48 12.32
C ALA A 26 -7.91 -5.35 12.62
N GLY A 27 -7.99 -4.26 11.86
CA GLY A 27 -7.08 -3.12 11.89
C GLY A 27 -5.75 -3.34 11.17
N SER A 28 -5.57 -4.44 10.43
CA SER A 28 -4.33 -4.68 9.68
C SER A 28 -4.15 -3.65 8.54
N ASN A 29 -2.93 -3.10 8.44
CA ASN A 29 -2.52 -2.28 7.30
C ASN A 29 -1.00 -2.30 7.14
N THR A 30 -0.50 -3.19 6.28
CA THR A 30 0.95 -3.44 6.14
C THR A 30 1.73 -2.18 5.74
N LEU A 31 1.37 -1.53 4.63
CA LEU A 31 2.10 -0.37 4.13
C LEU A 31 2.02 0.84 5.07
N ALA A 32 0.84 1.15 5.59
CA ALA A 32 0.68 2.31 6.48
C ALA A 32 1.43 2.10 7.80
N HIS A 33 1.36 0.91 8.41
CA HIS A 33 2.10 0.62 9.63
C HIS A 33 3.61 0.62 9.41
N LEU A 34 4.10 0.03 8.31
CA LEU A 34 5.52 0.07 7.97
C LEU A 34 6.00 1.52 7.81
N ALA A 35 5.28 2.33 7.02
CA ALA A 35 5.60 3.73 6.80
C ALA A 35 5.66 4.52 8.12
N ALA A 36 4.70 4.29 9.03
CA ALA A 36 4.71 4.92 10.35
C ALA A 36 5.92 4.50 11.19
N GLN A 37 6.28 3.21 11.19
CA GLN A 37 7.40 2.68 11.97
C GLN A 37 8.77 3.17 11.49
N VAL A 38 8.95 3.36 10.19
CA VAL A 38 10.25 3.74 9.61
C VAL A 38 10.41 5.25 9.38
N GLY A 39 9.42 6.07 9.76
CA GLY A 39 9.46 7.52 9.57
C GLY A 39 9.11 7.99 8.16
N GLY A 40 8.44 7.14 7.38
CA GLY A 40 8.02 7.37 6.01
C GLY A 40 8.73 6.49 4.99
N LEU A 41 8.00 6.07 3.96
CA LEU A 41 8.56 5.32 2.84
C LEU A 41 9.02 6.26 1.73
N ASN A 42 10.16 5.97 1.10
CA ASN A 42 10.64 6.68 -0.08
C ASN A 42 10.35 5.84 -1.34
N LEU A 43 9.18 6.02 -1.95
CA LEU A 43 8.70 5.23 -3.09
C LEU A 43 8.34 6.12 -4.30
N PRO A 44 9.29 6.90 -4.85
CA PRO A 44 8.99 7.96 -5.83
C PRO A 44 8.38 7.43 -7.13
N THR A 45 8.70 6.19 -7.51
CA THR A 45 8.09 5.56 -8.69
C THR A 45 6.65 5.16 -8.43
N LEU A 46 6.34 4.55 -7.29
CA LEU A 46 4.99 4.09 -6.96
C LEU A 46 4.08 5.28 -6.59
N GLU A 47 4.64 6.32 -5.97
CA GLU A 47 3.96 7.59 -5.75
C GLU A 47 3.43 8.16 -7.07
N ARG A 48 4.31 8.30 -8.07
CA ARG A 48 3.96 8.75 -9.44
C ARG A 48 3.05 7.80 -10.21
N LEU A 49 2.90 6.56 -9.76
CA LEU A 49 1.93 5.60 -10.33
C LEU A 49 0.59 5.63 -9.59
N GLY A 50 0.43 6.51 -8.60
CA GLY A 50 -0.83 6.73 -7.89
C GLY A 50 -0.98 5.95 -6.58
N LEU A 51 0.08 5.34 -6.04
CA LEU A 51 -0.03 4.54 -4.81
C LEU A 51 -0.56 5.36 -3.61
N GLY A 52 -0.12 6.60 -3.45
CA GLY A 52 -0.60 7.49 -2.37
C GLY A 52 -2.07 7.91 -2.53
N SER A 53 -2.63 7.78 -3.73
CA SER A 53 -4.07 7.97 -3.98
C SER A 53 -4.91 6.75 -3.61
N ILE A 54 -4.29 5.57 -3.50
CA ILE A 54 -4.95 4.32 -3.10
C ILE A 54 -4.96 4.17 -1.58
N VAL A 55 -3.82 4.46 -0.93
CA VAL A 55 -3.65 4.32 0.51
C VAL A 55 -2.84 5.48 1.08
N ALA A 56 -3.38 6.12 2.11
CA ALA A 56 -2.69 7.18 2.82
C ALA A 56 -1.58 6.58 3.71
N MET A 57 -0.34 7.03 3.52
CA MET A 57 0.81 6.60 4.33
C MET A 57 1.90 7.67 4.34
N ALA A 58 2.76 7.64 5.37
CA ALA A 58 3.85 8.59 5.49
C ALA A 58 4.89 8.43 4.35
N GLY A 59 5.30 9.54 3.74
CA GLY A 59 6.33 9.57 2.70
C GLY A 59 5.85 9.27 1.27
N VAL A 60 4.57 8.97 1.06
CA VAL A 60 3.98 8.76 -0.27
C VAL A 60 2.74 9.64 -0.43
N ALA A 61 2.85 10.71 -1.22
CA ALA A 61 1.76 11.66 -1.44
C ALA A 61 0.72 11.15 -2.45
N PRO A 62 -0.55 11.58 -2.37
CA PRO A 62 -1.49 11.43 -3.46
C PRO A 62 -0.99 12.11 -4.73
N GLU A 63 -1.29 11.52 -5.89
CA GLU A 63 -1.05 12.18 -7.18
C GLU A 63 -1.94 13.42 -7.29
N VAL A 64 -1.36 14.54 -7.71
CA VAL A 64 -2.02 15.85 -7.89
C VAL A 64 -2.54 16.01 -9.30
#